data_AF-A0A2M7PVX8-F1
#
_entry.id   AF-A0A2M7PVX8-F1
#
_cell.length_a   1.000
_cell.length_b   1.000
_cell.length_c   1.000
_cell.angle_alpha   90.00
_cell.angle_beta   90.00
_cell.angle_gamma   90.00
#
_symmetry.space_group_name_H-M   'P 1'
#
loop_
_entity.id
_entity.type
_entity.pdbx_description
1 polymer ?
#
loop_
_entity_poly.entity_id
_entity_poly.type
_entity_poly.pdbx_seq_one_letter_code
_entity_poly.pdbx_strand_id
1 'polypeptide(L)' 'MTRMADESFASTGLSSSYAFLLMIVNERPGIQPKEISIQMLLTPSTVTRLIEKLEFKGYLERK' A
#
# COMPACT_ATOMS: atom_id res chain seq x y z
N MET A 1 -13.20 4.50 10.35
CA MET A 1 -12.90 5.11 9.03
C MET A 1 -12.62 4.08 7.93
N THR A 2 -12.43 2.78 8.22
CA THR A 2 -12.05 1.75 7.24
C THR A 2 -13.17 1.27 6.31
N ARG A 3 -14.44 1.30 6.77
CA ARG A 3 -15.56 0.62 6.09
C ARG A 3 -15.88 1.18 4.69
N MET A 4 -15.91 2.51 4.52
CA MET A 4 -16.18 3.14 3.21
C MET A 4 -15.03 2.95 2.22
N ALA A 5 -13.78 2.93 2.70
CA ALA A 5 -12.61 2.70 1.86
C ALA A 5 -12.59 1.25 1.39
N ASP A 6 -12.85 0.29 2.28
CA ASP A 6 -12.90 -1.13 1.90
C ASP A 6 -14.04 -1.43 0.91
N GLU A 7 -15.19 -0.75 1.02
CA GLU A 7 -16.29 -0.87 0.05
C GLU A 7 -15.92 -0.30 -1.34
N SER A 8 -15.17 0.81 -1.38
CA SER A 8 -14.75 1.43 -2.64
C SER A 8 -13.74 0.57 -3.41
N PHE A 9 -12.84 -0.11 -2.70
CA PHE A 9 -11.83 -1.00 -3.29
C PHE A 9 -12.25 -2.47 -3.36
N ALA A 10 -13.43 -2.83 -2.83
CA ALA A 10 -13.98 -4.18 -2.96
C ALA A 10 -14.09 -4.62 -4.43
N SER A 11 -14.41 -3.68 -5.33
CA SER A 11 -14.51 -3.91 -6.78
C SER A 11 -13.18 -4.32 -7.43
N THR A 12 -12.04 -3.93 -6.86
CA THR A 12 -10.70 -4.28 -7.37
C THR A 12 -10.13 -5.55 -6.73
N GLY A 13 -10.82 -6.14 -5.76
CA GLY A 13 -10.31 -7.27 -4.97
C GLY A 13 -9.11 -6.93 -4.06
N LEU A 14 -8.85 -5.63 -3.85
CA LEU A 14 -7.77 -5.14 -2.97
C LEU A 14 -8.37 -4.53 -1.71
N SER A 15 -7.70 -4.69 -0.57
CA SER A 15 -8.04 -3.88 0.60
C SER A 15 -7.64 -2.43 0.36
N SER A 16 -8.31 -1.51 1.06
CA SER A 16 -8.02 -0.08 0.99
C SER A 16 -6.54 0.26 1.24
N SER A 17 -5.87 -0.45 2.16
CA SER A 17 -4.46 -0.24 2.45
C SER A 17 -3.53 -0.64 1.30
N TYR A 18 -3.86 -1.71 0.56
CA TYR A 18 -3.08 -2.11 -0.60
C TYR A 18 -3.23 -1.12 -1.74
N ALA A 19 -4.47 -0.70 -2.03
CA ALA A 19 -4.74 0.27 -3.06
C ALA A 19 -4.07 1.61 -2.77
N PHE A 20 -4.15 2.09 -1.52
CA PHE A 20 -3.52 3.36 -1.15
C PHE A 20 -1.99 3.31 -1.26
N LEU A 21 -1.36 2.20 -0.87
CA LEU A 21 0.09 2.03 -1.02
C LEU A 21 0.49 2.07 -2.51
N LEU A 22 -0.23 1.37 -3.38
CA LEU A 22 0.02 1.38 -4.82
C LEU A 22 -0.14 2.78 -5.43
N MET A 23 -1.14 3.55 -4.97
CA MET A 23 -1.30 4.94 -5.40
C MET A 23 -0.08 5.79 -5.03
N ILE A 24 0.41 5.68 -3.79
CA ILE A 24 1.60 6.41 -3.33
C ILE A 24 2.84 6.06 -4.18
N VAL A 25 3.05 4.77 -4.46
CA VAL A 25 4.20 4.33 -5.27
C VAL A 25 4.07 4.77 -6.73
N ASN A 26 2.86 4.75 -7.30
CA ASN A 26 2.63 5.24 -8.66
C ASN A 26 2.84 6.75 -8.79
N GLU A 27 2.48 7.53 -7.75
CA GLU A 27 2.73 8.96 -7.72
C GLU A 27 4.22 9.30 -7.54
N ARG A 28 4.93 8.50 -6.73
CA ARG A 28 6.36 8.68 -6.45
C ARG A 28 7.14 7.37 -6.58
N PRO A 29 7.47 6.93 -7.81
CA PRO A 29 8.25 5.71 -8.02
C PRO A 29 9.60 5.77 -7.30
N GLY A 30 9.98 4.68 -6.63
CA GLY A 30 11.21 4.61 -5.83
C GLY A 30 11.11 5.24 -4.43
N ILE A 31 9.91 5.65 -3.99
CA ILE A 31 9.70 6.13 -2.62
C ILE A 31 10.16 5.10 -1.57
N GLN A 32 10.81 5.58 -0.51
CA GLN A 32 11.33 4.69 0.53
C GLN A 32 10.19 4.19 1.45
N PRO A 33 10.25 2.93 1.93
CA PRO A 33 9.25 2.38 2.86
C PRO A 33 9.01 3.24 4.12
N LYS A 34 10.05 3.93 4.60
CA LYS A 34 9.96 4.86 5.72
C LYS A 34 9.02 6.04 5.40
N GLU A 35 9.12 6.61 4.20
CA GLU A 35 8.26 7.72 3.79
C GLU A 35 6.81 7.27 3.61
N ILE A 36 6.60 6.06 3.04
CA ILE A 36 5.26 5.44 2.95
C ILE A 36 4.63 5.29 4.34
N SER A 37 5.41 4.86 5.35
CA SER A 37 4.91 4.70 6.72
C SER A 37 4.42 6.00 7.34
N ILE A 38 5.10 7.12 7.05
CA ILE A 38 4.69 8.45 7.51
C ILE A 38 3.40 8.89 6.81
N GLN A 39 3.32 8.72 5.48
CA GLN A 39 2.13 9.12 4.71
C GLN A 39 0.88 8.32 5.07
N MET A 40 1.04 7.01 5.32
CA MET A 40 -0.08 6.14 5.69
C MET A 40 -0.41 6.17 7.18
N LEU A 41 0.37 6.89 8.01
CA LEU A 41 0.27 6.87 9.47
C LEU A 41 0.31 5.45 10.06
N LEU A 42 1.16 4.60 9.47
CA LEU A 42 1.34 3.20 9.87
C LEU A 42 2.74 2.98 10.43
N THR A 43 2.89 1.94 11.25
CA THR A 43 4.23 1.53 11.69
C THR A 43 5.05 1.02 10.50
N PRO A 44 6.39 1.21 10.49
CA PRO A 44 7.25 0.67 9.44
C PRO A 44 7.07 -0.85 9.23
N SER A 45 6.89 -1.60 10.31
CA SER A 45 6.66 -3.06 10.26
C SER A 45 5.34 -3.46 9.57
N THR A 46 4.32 -2.60 9.64
CA THR A 46 3.06 -2.82 8.93
C THR A 46 3.23 -2.53 7.45
N VAL A 47 3.89 -1.41 7.10
CA VAL A 47 4.17 -1.05 5.70
C VAL A 47 5.02 -2.12 5.03
N THR A 48 6.09 -2.61 5.67
CA THR A 48 6.92 -3.68 5.13
C THR A 48 6.09 -4.92 4.77
N ARG A 49 5.19 -5.35 5.66
CA ARG A 49 4.28 -6.48 5.40
C ARG A 49 3.31 -6.22 4.24
N LEU A 50 2.82 -4.99 4.07
CA LEU A 50 1.97 -4.63 2.93
C LEU A 50 2.75 -4.69 1.61
N ILE A 51 3.97 -4.15 1.60
CA ILE A 51 4.86 -4.20 0.43
C ILE A 51 5.19 -5.65 0.06
N GLU A 52 5.57 -6.49 1.03
CA GLU A 52 5.87 -7.92 0.79
C GLU A 52 4.70 -8.65 0.13
N LYS A 53 3.48 -8.41 0.61
CA LYS A 53 2.27 -9.03 0.03
C LYS A 53 1.97 -8.52 -1.37
N LEU A 54 2.21 -7.24 -1.65
CA LEU A 54 2.02 -6.66 -2.98
C LEU A 54 3.08 -7.14 -3.97
N GLU A 55 4.32 -7.26 -3.52
CA GLU A 55 5.44 -7.83 -4.29
C GLU A 55 5.19 -9.30 -4.61
N PHE A 56 4.77 -10.11 -3.62
CA PHE A 56 4.38 -11.50 -3.85
C PHE A 56 3.23 -11.66 -4.86
N LYS A 57 2.32 -10.69 -4.91
CA LYS A 57 1.23 -10.64 -5.89
C LYS A 57 1.63 -10.08 -7.26
N GLY A 58 2.88 -9.63 -7.42
CA GLY A 58 3.40 -9.05 -8.67
C GLY A 58 2.98 -7.61 -8.94
N TYR A 59 2.45 -6.89 -7.94
CA TYR A 59 2.02 -5.49 -8.10
C TYR A 59 3.13 -4.47 -7.80
N LEU A 60 4.22 -4.90 -7.15
CA LEU A 60 5.37 -4.06 -6.81
C LEU A 60 6.67 -4.84 -6.98
N GLU A 61 7.76 -4.13 -7.17
CA GLU A 61 9.12 -4.67 -7.18
C GLU A 61 10.00 -3.74 -6.33
N ARG A 62 10.84 -4.32 -5.47
CA ARG A 62 11.89 -3.58 -4.76
C ARG A 62 13.15 -3.55 -5.62
N LYS A 63 13.71 -2.35 -5.82
CA LYS A 63 14.98 -2.13 -6.52
C LYS A 63 16.01 -1.55 -5.58
#